data_AF-A0A842YDA5-F1
#
_entry.id   AF-A0A842YDA5-F1
#
_cell.length_a   1.000
_cell.length_b   1.000
_cell.length_c   1.000
_cell.angle_alpha   90.00
_cell.angle_beta   90.00
_cell.angle_gamma   90.00
#
_symmetry.space_group_name_H-M   'P 1'
#
loop_
_entity.id
_entity.type
_entity.pdbx_description
1 polymer ?
#
loop_
_entity_poly.entity_id
_entity_poly.type
_entity_poly.pdbx_seq_one_letter_code
_entity_poly.pdbx_strand_id
1 'polypeptide(L)'
;LVSENETQTASWIHLDFVIFNCTLEIDTPTDISIVMDLGTSEAENAFQFYYFVATAHAWSGDTHEVIIMNVKNLDGTSSCSFSPDTSLTITNNPPWRTATWELNMSAFEKENVSLSIYHERPLFEGNEFLLIFVAVTVPIIIILIVALIRGRK
;
A
#
# COMPACT_ATOMS: atom_id res chain seq x y z
N LEU A 1 11.18 -32.15 -7.10
CA LEU A 1 12.27 -31.24 -6.70
C LEU A 1 11.75 -29.83 -6.91
N VAL A 2 11.01 -29.32 -5.92
CA VAL A 2 10.58 -27.92 -5.87
C VAL A 2 11.74 -27.22 -5.17
N SER A 3 12.51 -26.42 -5.92
CA SER A 3 13.67 -25.73 -5.39
C SER A 3 13.23 -24.60 -4.47
N GLU A 4 13.73 -24.66 -3.23
CA GLU A 4 14.26 -23.55 -2.42
C GLU A 4 13.54 -22.21 -2.64
N ASN A 5 12.54 -21.89 -1.82
CA ASN A 5 12.76 -21.19 -0.54
C ASN A 5 13.66 -19.94 -0.67
N GLU A 6 13.36 -19.08 -1.63
CA GLU A 6 13.67 -17.66 -1.48
C GLU A 6 12.60 -17.03 -0.59
N THR A 7 12.85 -16.99 0.72
CA THR A 7 12.15 -16.05 1.59
C THR A 7 12.66 -14.66 1.22
N GLN A 8 12.09 -14.06 0.18
CA GLN A 8 12.37 -12.66 -0.16
C GLN A 8 11.84 -11.83 1.01
N THR A 9 12.78 -11.32 1.79
CA THR A 9 12.46 -10.45 2.93
C THR A 9 12.32 -9.05 2.35
N ALA A 10 11.11 -8.66 1.96
CA ALA A 10 10.82 -7.27 1.68
C ALA A 10 11.03 -6.46 2.97
N SER A 11 12.12 -5.71 3.01
CA SER A 11 12.43 -4.77 4.09
C SER A 11 11.68 -3.47 3.82
N TRP A 12 10.51 -3.31 4.44
CA TRP A 12 9.72 -2.08 4.40
C TRP A 12 10.28 -1.08 5.43
N ILE A 13 11.21 -0.21 4.99
CA ILE A 13 11.93 0.70 5.90
C ILE A 13 11.08 1.94 6.28
N HIS A 14 9.92 2.18 5.65
CA HIS A 14 9.23 3.48 5.74
C HIS A 14 7.72 3.48 6.05
N LEU A 15 7.08 2.33 6.26
CA LEU A 15 5.68 2.28 6.74
C LEU A 15 5.65 2.16 8.27
N ASP A 16 5.82 3.30 8.93
CA ASP A 16 5.58 3.44 10.36
C ASP A 16 4.05 3.34 10.61
N PHE A 17 3.56 2.11 10.73
CA PHE A 17 2.31 1.67 11.36
C PHE A 17 0.97 2.36 10.96
N VAL A 18 -0.05 1.55 10.66
CA VAL A 18 -1.45 2.01 10.61
C VAL A 18 -2.04 1.87 12.01
N ILE A 19 -2.30 2.99 12.70
CA ILE A 19 -3.10 2.95 13.95
C ILE A 19 -4.58 2.97 13.55
N PHE A 20 -5.25 1.86 13.85
CA PHE A 20 -6.69 1.73 13.71
C PHE A 20 -7.35 2.00 15.06
N ASN A 21 -8.19 3.03 15.12
CA ASN A 21 -9.05 3.26 16.28
C ASN A 21 -10.51 3.13 15.83
N CYS A 22 -11.20 2.15 16.40
CA CYS A 22 -12.62 1.92 16.19
C CYS A 22 -13.34 2.10 17.52
N THR A 23 -14.30 3.02 17.54
CA THR A 23 -15.23 3.18 18.66
C THR A 23 -16.61 2.75 18.19
N LEU A 24 -17.18 1.78 18.88
CA LEU A 24 -18.51 1.23 18.62
C LEU A 24 -19.38 1.47 19.85
N GLU A 25 -20.49 2.18 19.66
CA GLU A 25 -21.49 2.44 20.70
C GLU A 25 -22.77 1.64 20.38
N ILE A 26 -23.26 0.91 21.37
CA ILE A 26 -24.38 -0.04 21.21
C ILE A 26 -25.27 0.02 22.44
N ASP A 27 -26.58 0.06 22.22
CA ASP A 27 -27.58 0.16 23.30
C ASP A 27 -27.86 -1.19 24.00
N THR A 28 -27.30 -2.30 23.50
CA THR A 28 -27.54 -3.65 24.01
C THR A 28 -26.26 -4.51 24.02
N PRO A 29 -26.02 -5.36 25.06
CA PRO A 29 -24.87 -6.26 25.11
C PRO A 29 -24.87 -7.29 23.96
N THR A 30 -23.73 -7.46 23.29
CA THR A 30 -23.60 -8.32 22.11
C THR A 30 -22.15 -8.75 21.86
N ASP A 31 -21.96 -9.81 21.08
CA ASP A 31 -20.64 -10.27 20.64
C ASP A 31 -20.20 -9.47 19.41
N ILE A 32 -19.03 -8.82 19.49
CA ILE A 32 -18.46 -8.02 18.41
C ILE A 32 -17.35 -8.82 17.75
N SER A 33 -17.45 -9.02 16.43
CA SER A 33 -16.36 -9.55 15.62
C SER A 33 -15.91 -8.46 14.65
N ILE A 34 -14.64 -8.09 14.74
CA ILE A 34 -14.01 -7.14 13.82
C ILE A 34 -13.21 -7.95 12.80
N VAL A 35 -13.54 -7.80 11.51
CA VAL A 35 -12.81 -8.44 10.42
C VAL A 35 -11.97 -7.39 9.70
N MET A 36 -10.66 -7.60 9.72
CA MET A 36 -9.68 -6.77 9.03
C MET A 36 -8.84 -7.65 8.13
N ASP A 37 -8.52 -7.14 6.94
CA ASP A 37 -7.56 -7.76 6.03
C ASP A 37 -6.44 -6.77 5.70
N LEU A 38 -5.21 -7.28 5.72
CA LEU A 38 -3.99 -6.52 5.45
C LEU A 38 -3.18 -7.25 4.39
N GLY A 39 -3.00 -6.60 3.25
CA GLY A 39 -2.28 -7.13 2.11
C GLY A 39 -1.12 -6.22 1.69
N THR A 40 0.01 -6.83 1.37
CA THR A 40 1.09 -6.18 0.62
C THR A 40 1.29 -6.92 -0.70
N SER A 41 1.56 -6.17 -1.76
CA SER A 41 1.86 -6.73 -3.09
C SER A 41 3.16 -6.10 -3.60
N GLU A 42 4.21 -6.90 -3.68
CA GLU A 42 5.48 -6.47 -4.30
C GLU A 42 5.30 -6.22 -5.80
N ALA A 43 4.48 -7.05 -6.46
CA ALA A 43 4.16 -6.95 -7.89
C ALA A 43 3.44 -5.63 -8.25
N GLU A 44 2.70 -5.05 -7.31
CA GLU A 44 2.00 -3.77 -7.47
C GLU A 44 2.66 -2.62 -6.69
N ASN A 45 3.71 -2.92 -5.91
CA ASN A 45 4.33 -2.00 -4.96
C ASN A 45 3.29 -1.32 -4.05
N ALA A 46 2.34 -2.12 -3.58
CA ALA A 46 1.12 -1.65 -2.95
C ALA A 46 0.96 -2.18 -1.53
N PHE A 47 0.42 -1.33 -0.67
CA PHE A 47 -0.15 -1.68 0.63
C PHE A 47 -1.67 -1.46 0.56
N GLN A 48 -2.42 -2.47 0.98
CA GLN A 48 -3.88 -2.42 1.03
C GLN A 48 -4.36 -2.82 2.41
N PHE A 49 -5.34 -2.07 2.91
CA PHE A 49 -6.05 -2.36 4.15
C PHE A 49 -7.55 -2.33 3.89
N TYR A 50 -8.25 -3.34 4.37
CA TYR A 50 -9.70 -3.43 4.32
C TYR A 50 -10.26 -3.65 5.73
N TYR A 51 -11.24 -2.83 6.09
CA TYR A 51 -12.06 -3.01 7.29
C TYR A 51 -13.49 -3.34 6.88
N PHE A 52 -13.93 -4.57 7.16
CA PHE A 52 -15.26 -5.03 6.79
C PHE A 52 -16.27 -4.59 7.84
N VAL A 53 -17.17 -3.67 7.46
CA VAL A 53 -18.26 -3.16 8.32
C VAL A 53 -19.45 -4.13 8.38
N ALA A 54 -19.39 -5.23 7.60
CA ALA A 54 -20.49 -6.18 7.45
C ALA A 54 -20.95 -6.82 8.78
N THR A 55 -20.09 -6.87 9.80
CA THR A 55 -20.48 -7.36 11.13
C THR A 55 -21.45 -6.42 11.85
N ALA A 56 -21.48 -5.12 11.52
CA ALA A 56 -22.47 -4.18 12.02
C ALA A 56 -23.80 -4.22 11.23
N HIS A 57 -23.78 -4.63 9.95
CA HIS A 57 -24.99 -4.85 9.14
C HIS A 57 -25.82 -6.07 9.59
N ALA A 58 -25.21 -7.01 10.32
CA ALA A 58 -25.90 -8.18 10.83
C ALA A 58 -26.86 -7.89 12.01
N TRP A 59 -26.97 -6.62 12.43
CA TRP A 59 -27.81 -6.19 13.55
C TRP A 59 -29.12 -5.54 13.14
N SER A 60 -30.15 -5.73 13.98
CA SER A 60 -31.39 -4.96 13.91
C SER A 60 -31.30 -3.78 14.91
N GLY A 61 -30.70 -2.68 14.49
CA GLY A 61 -30.60 -1.46 15.29
C GLY A 61 -29.84 -0.36 14.56
N ASP A 62 -30.01 0.89 15.03
CA ASP A 62 -29.18 2.01 14.56
C ASP A 62 -27.81 1.89 15.24
N THR A 63 -26.78 1.64 14.44
CA THR A 63 -25.40 1.53 14.92
C THR A 63 -24.60 2.69 14.36
N HIS A 64 -23.93 3.41 15.25
CA HIS A 64 -23.02 4.47 14.90
C HIS A 64 -21.58 4.01 15.11
N GLU A 65 -20.78 4.08 14.06
CA GLU A 65 -19.39 3.64 14.09
C GLU A 65 -18.47 4.74 13.55
N VAL A 66 -17.42 5.05 14.31
CA VAL A 66 -16.38 6.00 13.87
C VAL A 66 -15.08 5.24 13.65
N ILE A 67 -14.62 5.26 12.39
CA ILE A 67 -13.38 4.63 11.97
C ILE A 67 -12.37 5.74 11.72
N ILE A 68 -11.25 5.71 12.44
CA ILE A 68 -10.16 6.68 12.26
C ILE A 68 -8.91 5.93 11.82
N MET A 69 -8.38 6.34 10.68
CA MET A 69 -7.15 5.81 10.12
C MET A 69 -6.12 6.93 9.99
N ASN A 70 -4.95 6.72 10.61
CA ASN A 70 -3.84 7.64 10.52
C ASN A 70 -2.72 7.03 9.68
N VAL A 71 -2.32 7.75 8.64
CA VAL A 71 -1.18 7.40 7.80
C VAL A 71 -0.08 8.41 8.04
N LYS A 72 1.12 7.93 8.35
CA LYS A 72 2.32 8.74 8.54
C LYS A 72 3.24 8.60 7.34
N ASN A 73 4.08 9.61 7.08
CA ASN A 73 5.22 9.52 6.17
C ASN A 73 4.84 9.02 4.76
N LEU A 74 4.06 9.81 4.02
CA LEU A 74 3.69 9.52 2.63
C LEU A 74 4.80 9.81 1.60
N ASP A 75 6.00 10.15 2.06
CA ASP A 75 7.14 10.42 1.18
C ASP A 75 7.52 9.16 0.39
N GLY A 76 7.68 9.30 -0.94
CA GLY A 76 7.94 8.16 -1.84
C GLY A 76 6.70 7.32 -2.19
N THR A 77 5.50 7.74 -1.77
CA THR A 77 4.25 7.19 -2.29
C THR A 77 3.88 7.87 -3.61
N SER A 78 3.53 7.07 -4.62
CA SER A 78 2.99 7.55 -5.90
C SER A 78 1.52 7.95 -5.76
N SER A 79 0.77 7.24 -4.91
CA SER A 79 -0.62 7.54 -4.61
C SER A 79 -1.06 6.95 -3.28
N CYS A 80 -2.06 7.60 -2.68
CA CYS A 80 -2.71 7.19 -1.44
C CYS A 80 -4.19 7.55 -1.52
N SER A 81 -5.04 6.53 -1.49
CA SER A 81 -6.50 6.64 -1.64
C SER A 81 -7.25 5.97 -0.50
N PHE A 82 -8.35 6.58 -0.11
CA PHE A 82 -9.30 6.07 0.88
C PHE A 82 -10.64 5.83 0.18
N SER A 83 -11.38 4.82 0.59
CA SER A 83 -12.68 4.49 0.02
C SER A 83 -13.60 3.87 1.07
N PRO A 84 -14.93 4.04 0.99
CA PRO A 84 -15.64 4.95 0.10
C PRO A 84 -15.51 6.41 0.55
N ASP A 85 -15.81 7.34 -0.36
CA ASP A 85 -15.78 8.79 -0.07
C ASP A 85 -17.01 9.26 0.72
N THR A 86 -18.06 8.44 0.81
CA THR A 86 -19.24 8.75 1.62
C THR A 86 -18.86 8.80 3.09
N SER A 87 -19.29 9.85 3.80
CA SER A 87 -18.97 10.09 5.22
C SER A 87 -17.48 10.16 5.56
N LEU A 88 -16.60 10.22 4.55
CA LEU A 88 -15.16 10.35 4.70
C LEU A 88 -14.79 11.82 4.93
N THR A 89 -14.05 12.07 5.99
CA THR A 89 -13.34 13.34 6.23
C THR A 89 -11.84 13.08 6.20
N ILE A 90 -11.10 13.82 5.37
CA ILE A 90 -9.63 13.76 5.33
C ILE A 90 -9.05 15.02 5.95
N THR A 91 -8.20 14.84 6.96
CA THR A 91 -7.39 15.91 7.55
C THR A 91 -5.92 15.67 7.22
N ASN A 92 -5.28 16.64 6.57
CA ASN A 92 -3.83 16.63 6.33
C ASN A 92 -3.16 17.51 7.40
N ASN A 93 -2.59 16.88 8.42
CA ASN A 93 -1.85 17.57 9.48
C ASN A 93 -0.46 16.93 9.63
N PRO A 94 0.57 17.44 8.92
CA PRO A 94 1.90 16.85 8.90
C PRO A 94 2.43 16.52 10.31
N PRO A 95 3.03 15.33 10.52
CA PRO A 95 3.41 14.31 9.53
C PRO A 95 2.26 13.35 9.14
N TRP A 96 1.03 13.63 9.55
CA TRP A 96 -0.11 12.73 9.44
C TRP A 96 -1.09 13.12 8.34
N ARG A 97 -1.67 12.10 7.74
CA ARG A 97 -2.91 12.17 6.99
C ARG A 97 -3.94 11.28 7.68
N THR A 98 -5.01 11.87 8.14
CA THR A 98 -6.07 11.19 8.89
C THR A 98 -7.31 11.08 8.03
N ALA A 99 -7.80 9.86 7.83
CA ALA A 99 -9.11 9.57 7.26
C ALA A 99 -10.05 9.16 8.39
N THR A 100 -11.19 9.83 8.48
CA THR A 100 -12.23 9.52 9.45
C THR A 100 -13.51 9.19 8.68
N TRP A 101 -14.09 8.03 8.95
CA TRP A 101 -15.44 7.69 8.52
C TRP A 101 -16.36 7.71 9.73
N GLU A 102 -17.47 8.44 9.61
CA GLU A 102 -18.55 8.47 10.59
C GLU A 102 -19.77 7.80 9.97
N LEU A 103 -19.98 6.54 10.33
CA LEU A 103 -20.88 5.62 9.63
C LEU A 103 -22.13 5.36 10.47
N ASN A 104 -23.30 5.61 9.88
CA ASN A 104 -24.55 5.08 10.39
C ASN A 104 -24.92 3.82 9.60
N MET A 105 -24.88 2.66 10.26
CA MET A 105 -25.02 1.36 9.61
C MET A 105 -26.40 1.10 9.03
N SER A 106 -27.44 1.77 9.52
CA SER A 106 -28.78 1.67 8.90
C SER A 106 -28.86 2.37 7.54
N ALA A 107 -27.86 3.21 7.21
CA ALA A 107 -27.78 3.97 5.96
C ALA A 107 -26.50 3.73 5.14
N PHE A 108 -25.50 3.01 5.68
CA PHE A 108 -24.26 2.75 4.97
C PHE A 108 -24.44 1.59 3.98
N GLU A 109 -24.13 1.82 2.70
CA GLU A 109 -24.42 0.85 1.63
C GLU A 109 -23.21 -0.01 1.23
N LYS A 110 -22.03 0.23 1.80
CA LYS A 110 -20.80 -0.51 1.44
C LYS A 110 -20.48 -1.58 2.47
N GLU A 111 -19.74 -2.60 2.03
CA GLU A 111 -19.35 -3.72 2.89
C GLU A 111 -18.03 -3.48 3.64
N ASN A 112 -17.22 -2.52 3.17
CA ASN A 112 -15.96 -2.17 3.79
C ASN A 112 -15.60 -0.69 3.59
N VAL A 113 -14.68 -0.25 4.44
CA VAL A 113 -13.82 0.92 4.17
C VAL A 113 -12.40 0.42 3.91
N SER A 114 -11.64 1.13 3.08
CA SER A 114 -10.33 0.71 2.65
C SER A 114 -9.35 1.87 2.49
N LEU A 115 -8.07 1.50 2.60
CA LEU A 115 -6.92 2.32 2.24
C LEU A 115 -6.08 1.56 1.22
N SER A 116 -5.65 2.26 0.18
CA SER A 116 -4.66 1.76 -0.76
C SER A 116 -3.53 2.78 -0.89
N ILE A 117 -2.31 2.30 -0.74
CA ILE A 117 -1.08 3.09 -0.92
C ILE A 117 -0.25 2.40 -1.99
N TYR A 118 0.19 3.15 -2.98
CA TYR A 118 1.09 2.67 -4.02
C TYR A 118 2.39 3.45 -3.94
N HIS A 119 3.52 2.75 -3.87
CA HIS A 119 4.83 3.36 -3.87
C HIS A 119 5.35 3.57 -5.28
N GLU A 120 6.13 4.64 -5.48
CA GLU A 120 6.92 4.76 -6.69
C GLU A 120 7.89 3.58 -6.76
N ARG A 121 7.82 2.79 -7.82
CA ARG A 121 8.91 1.84 -8.08
C ARG A 121 10.13 2.64 -8.50
N PRO A 122 11.30 2.45 -7.86
CA PRO A 122 12.52 2.93 -8.47
C PRO A 122 12.61 2.25 -9.85
N LEU A 123 12.69 3.05 -10.91
CA LEU A 123 12.71 2.53 -12.28
C LEU A 123 13.88 1.56 -12.50
N PHE A 124 14.94 1.66 -11.68
CA PHE A 124 16.07 0.75 -11.60
C PHE A 124 16.70 0.87 -10.21
N GLU A 125 17.05 -0.24 -9.56
CA GLU A 125 17.94 -0.19 -8.40
C GLU A 125 19.37 0.09 -8.87
N GLY A 126 20.13 0.96 -8.19
CA GLY A 126 21.36 1.59 -8.70
C GLY A 126 22.44 0.66 -9.28
N ASN A 127 22.40 -0.64 -8.98
CA ASN A 127 23.30 -1.64 -9.56
C ASN A 127 22.90 -2.08 -10.98
N GLU A 128 21.61 -2.03 -11.32
CA GLU A 128 21.11 -2.41 -12.66
C GLU A 128 21.58 -1.41 -13.72
N PHE A 129 21.68 -0.12 -13.38
CA PHE A 129 22.28 0.90 -14.26
C PHE A 129 23.74 0.58 -14.58
N LEU A 130 24.52 0.15 -13.59
CA LEU A 130 25.92 -0.21 -13.80
C LEU A 130 26.03 -1.46 -14.68
N LEU A 131 25.16 -2.46 -14.47
CA LEU A 131 25.09 -3.65 -15.30
C LEU A 131 24.67 -3.35 -16.75
N ILE A 132 23.63 -2.55 -16.96
CA ILE A 132 23.19 -2.10 -18.30
C ILE A 132 24.30 -1.29 -18.97
N PHE A 133 24.91 -0.36 -18.23
CA PHE A 133 26.01 0.45 -18.74
C PHE A 133 27.20 -0.42 -19.16
N VAL A 134 27.63 -1.37 -18.33
CA VAL A 134 28.69 -2.33 -18.67
C VAL A 134 28.30 -3.18 -19.88
N ALA A 135 27.08 -3.70 -19.92
CA ALA A 135 26.57 -4.54 -20.99
C ALA A 135 26.50 -3.81 -22.35
N VAL A 136 26.26 -2.50 -22.36
CA VAL A 136 26.22 -1.70 -23.59
C VAL A 136 27.60 -1.17 -23.97
N THR A 137 28.38 -0.67 -23.01
CA THR A 137 29.66 -0.01 -23.30
C THR A 137 30.77 -0.97 -23.68
N VAL A 138 30.86 -2.15 -23.04
CA VAL A 138 31.92 -3.12 -23.31
C VAL A 138 31.87 -3.64 -24.76
N PRO A 139 30.70 -4.07 -25.30
CA PRO A 139 30.61 -4.48 -26.71
C PRO A 139 30.96 -3.36 -27.68
N ILE A 140 30.53 -2.11 -27.43
CA ILE A 140 30.85 -0.96 -28.28
C ILE A 140 32.37 -0.73 -28.32
N ILE A 141 33.04 -0.75 -27.16
CA ILE A 141 34.49 -0.61 -27.08
C ILE A 141 35.19 -1.73 -27.84
N ILE A 142 34.75 -2.98 -27.70
CA ILE A 142 35.30 -4.12 -28.44
C ILE A 142 35.13 -3.92 -29.96
N ILE A 143 33.96 -3.50 -30.42
CA ILE A 143 33.68 -3.22 -31.83
C ILE A 143 34.60 -2.12 -32.35
N LEU A 144 34.79 -1.04 -31.60
CA LEU A 144 35.68 0.07 -31.96
C LEU A 144 37.15 -0.38 -32.04
N ILE A 145 37.61 -1.19 -31.09
CA ILE A 145 38.98 -1.74 -31.11
C ILE A 145 39.18 -2.64 -32.34
N VAL A 146 38.23 -3.53 -32.63
CA VAL A 146 38.29 -4.41 -33.81
C VAL A 146 38.30 -3.59 -35.11
N ALA A 147 37.47 -2.55 -35.20
CA ALA A 147 37.45 -1.64 -36.35
C ALA A 147 38.78 -0.89 -36.53
N LEU A 148 39.37 -0.38 -35.45
CA LEU A 148 40.68 0.29 -35.47
C LEU A 148 41.83 -0.64 -35.89
N ILE A 149 41.83 -1.89 -35.41
CA ILE A 149 42.84 -2.89 -35.78
C ILE A 149 42.71 -3.27 -37.25
N ARG A 150 41.48 -3.44 -37.76
CA ARG A 150 41.24 -3.77 -39.17
C ARG A 150 41.54 -2.60 -40.12
N GLY A 151 41.25 -1.36 -39.73
CA GLY A 151 41.51 -0.18 -40.56
C GLY A 151 42.99 0.25 -40.64
N ARG A 152 43.88 -0.37 -39.86
CA ARG A 152 45.34 -0.13 -39.90
C ARG A 152 46.13 -1.16 -40.72
N LYS A 153 45.46 -2.16 -41.31
CA LYS A 153 46.04 -3.09 -42.29
C LYS A 153 45.64 -2.66 -43.69
#